data_AF-A0A9X5XFT1-F1
#
_entry.id   AF-A0A9X5XFT1-F1
#
_cell.length_a   1.000
_cell.length_b   1.000
_cell.length_c   1.000
_cell.angle_alpha   90.00
_cell.angle_beta   90.00
_cell.angle_gamma   90.00
#
_symmetry.space_group_name_H-M   'P 1'
#
loop_
_entity.id
_entity.type
_entity.pdbx_description
1 polymer ?
#
loop_
_entity_poly.entity_id
_entity_poly.type
_entity_poly.pdbx_seq_one_letter_code
_entity_poly.pdbx_strand_id
1 'polypeptide(L)'
;VCTLTKEMTEGPYYLDGALVRADITESKPGVPLKLALTVVDDATCAPLSGALVEIWHCDALGEYSGFVGNNGHSEPDDGSFLRGGVLTNAGGVANLTTIYPGWYRGRCIHIHLKVHTGVTLTSDGSFTGGRELHTGQLFFDETI
;
A
#
# COMPACT_ATOMS: atom_id res chain seq x y z
N VAL A 1 3.86 1.55 -25.71
CA VAL A 1 2.65 0.91 -25.17
C VAL A 1 2.91 0.65 -23.71
N CYS A 2 2.15 1.30 -22.83
CA CYS A 2 2.07 0.95 -21.42
C CYS A 2 0.84 0.07 -21.28
N THR A 3 0.96 -1.04 -20.57
CA THR A 3 -0.15 -1.97 -20.38
C THR A 3 -0.75 -1.70 -19.01
N LEU A 4 -2.08 -1.57 -18.95
CA LEU A 4 -2.78 -1.42 -17.69
C LEU A 4 -2.44 -2.60 -16.77
N THR A 5 -1.95 -2.29 -15.57
CA THR A 5 -1.73 -3.28 -14.53
C THR A 5 -3.05 -3.96 -14.20
N LYS A 6 -3.05 -5.29 -14.06
CA LYS A 6 -4.27 -6.02 -13.71
C LYS A 6 -4.77 -5.60 -12.34
N GLU A 7 -6.06 -5.31 -12.25
CA GLU A 7 -6.72 -5.16 -10.96
C GLU A 7 -6.78 -6.50 -10.21
N MET A 8 -6.77 -6.41 -8.90
CA MET A 8 -6.94 -7.53 -7.99
C MET A 8 -7.86 -7.13 -6.86
N THR A 9 -8.45 -8.11 -6.17
CA THR A 9 -9.37 -7.84 -5.06
C THR A 9 -8.68 -7.08 -3.93
N GLU A 10 -9.38 -6.10 -3.37
CA GLU A 10 -8.99 -5.37 -2.15
C GLU A 10 -8.70 -6.31 -0.97
N GLY A 11 -9.52 -7.35 -0.79
CA GLY A 11 -9.42 -8.25 0.35
C GLY A 11 -10.01 -7.65 1.63
N PRO A 12 -10.08 -8.42 2.72
CA PRO A 12 -10.90 -8.08 3.89
C PRO A 12 -10.23 -7.12 4.87
N TYR A 13 -8.97 -6.72 4.63
CA TYR A 13 -8.14 -6.00 5.60
C TYR A 13 -7.89 -4.54 5.21
N TYR A 14 -8.63 -3.98 4.26
CA TYR A 14 -8.56 -2.56 3.94
C TYR A 14 -9.23 -1.73 5.05
N LEU A 15 -8.66 -0.56 5.35
CA LEU A 15 -9.17 0.42 6.30
C LEU A 15 -9.15 1.78 5.63
N ASP A 16 -10.25 2.52 5.70
CA ASP A 16 -10.32 3.87 5.17
C ASP A 16 -9.48 4.85 6.00
N GLY A 17 -9.01 5.92 5.34
CA GLY A 17 -8.35 7.04 6.01
C GLY A 17 -6.92 6.75 6.46
N ALA A 18 -6.19 5.90 5.72
CA ALA A 18 -4.78 5.65 5.98
C ALA A 18 -3.95 6.95 6.03
N LEU A 19 -2.89 6.93 6.84
CA LEU A 19 -1.97 8.06 6.97
C LEU A 19 -1.20 8.30 5.66
N VAL A 20 -1.07 9.55 5.26
CA VAL A 20 -0.26 9.98 4.13
C VAL A 20 1.17 10.22 4.62
N ARG A 21 1.99 9.16 4.55
CA ARG A 21 3.38 9.11 5.02
C ARG A 21 4.21 8.19 4.14
N ALA A 22 5.49 8.54 4.00
CA ALA A 22 6.42 7.76 3.18
C ALA A 22 6.97 6.53 3.92
N ASP A 23 7.23 6.63 5.22
CA ASP A 23 7.63 5.50 6.05
C ASP A 23 6.41 4.96 6.80
N ILE A 24 6.05 3.72 6.50
CA ILE A 24 4.90 3.03 7.09
C ILE A 24 5.35 1.92 8.06
N THR A 25 6.65 1.78 8.33
CA THR A 25 7.20 0.64 9.06
C THR A 25 6.72 0.56 10.51
N GLU A 26 6.60 1.72 11.17
CA GLU A 26 6.27 1.84 12.60
C GLU A 26 7.12 0.93 13.49
N SER A 27 8.41 0.81 13.14
CA SER A 27 9.37 -0.05 13.85
C SER A 27 9.03 -1.56 13.84
N LYS A 28 8.13 -2.01 12.96
CA LYS A 28 7.84 -3.44 12.79
C LYS A 28 9.11 -4.19 12.38
N PRO A 29 9.42 -5.33 13.03
CA PRO A 29 10.58 -6.13 12.68
C PRO A 29 10.39 -6.78 11.31
N GLY A 30 11.46 -6.84 10.52
CA GLY A 30 11.45 -7.45 9.20
C GLY A 30 12.64 -7.03 8.34
N VAL A 31 12.65 -7.47 7.09
CA VAL A 31 13.64 -7.04 6.10
C VAL A 31 13.22 -5.69 5.53
N PRO A 32 14.02 -4.62 5.64
CA PRO A 32 13.65 -3.31 5.09
C PRO A 32 13.44 -3.36 3.58
N LEU A 33 12.36 -2.75 3.11
CA LEU A 33 11.95 -2.69 1.71
C LEU A 33 11.66 -1.24 1.32
N LYS A 34 12.27 -0.78 0.22
CA LYS A 34 11.96 0.50 -0.41
C LYS A 34 11.18 0.26 -1.69
N LEU A 35 10.01 0.87 -1.80
CA LEU A 35 9.14 0.77 -2.97
C LEU A 35 9.20 2.08 -3.75
N ALA A 36 9.38 1.96 -5.06
CA ALA A 36 9.23 3.06 -6.01
C ALA A 36 8.17 2.65 -7.04
N LEU A 37 6.98 3.22 -6.93
CA LEU A 37 5.83 2.90 -7.78
C LEU A 37 5.60 4.07 -8.74
N THR A 38 5.57 3.79 -10.05
CA THR A 38 5.31 4.81 -11.07
C THR A 38 3.88 4.66 -11.59
N VAL A 39 3.10 5.73 -11.47
CA VAL A 39 1.73 5.79 -11.99
C VAL A 39 1.75 6.56 -13.31
N VAL A 40 1.20 5.93 -14.35
CA VAL A 40 1.06 6.51 -15.69
C VAL A 40 -0.36 6.33 -16.20
N ASP A 41 -0.78 7.22 -17.09
CA ASP A 41 -2.00 7.09 -17.87
C ASP A 41 -1.86 5.96 -18.90
N ASP A 42 -2.87 5.10 -19.03
CA ASP A 42 -2.79 3.90 -19.87
C ASP A 42 -2.86 4.19 -21.38
N ALA A 43 -3.60 5.23 -21.76
CA ALA A 43 -3.76 5.66 -23.14
C ALA A 43 -2.53 6.42 -23.66
N THR A 44 -1.93 7.25 -22.82
CA THR A 44 -0.88 8.20 -23.22
C THR A 44 0.52 7.85 -22.70
N CYS A 45 0.64 6.93 -21.73
CA CYS A 45 1.85 6.68 -20.96
C CYS A 45 2.40 7.90 -20.20
N ALA A 46 1.63 8.98 -20.09
CA ALA A 46 2.08 10.17 -19.39
C ALA A 46 2.10 9.91 -17.88
N PRO A 47 3.16 10.36 -17.15
CA PRO A 47 3.18 10.25 -15.71
C PRO A 47 2.03 10.99 -15.04
N LEU A 48 1.36 10.35 -14.08
CA LEU A 48 0.26 10.94 -13.33
C LEU A 48 0.77 11.53 -12.02
N SER A 49 0.94 12.85 -11.99
CA SER A 49 1.32 13.59 -10.78
C SER A 49 0.13 13.80 -9.84
N GLY A 50 0.37 13.79 -8.52
CA GLY A 50 -0.64 14.08 -7.50
C GLY A 50 -1.68 12.96 -7.30
N ALA A 51 -1.44 11.76 -7.81
CA ALA A 51 -2.22 10.59 -7.45
C ALA A 51 -1.73 10.06 -6.11
N LEU A 52 -2.64 9.72 -5.20
CA LEU A 52 -2.27 9.05 -3.95
C LEU A 52 -2.09 7.57 -4.24
N VAL A 53 -0.89 7.06 -3.99
CA VAL A 53 -0.60 5.62 -3.99
C VAL A 53 -0.60 5.16 -2.55
N GLU A 54 -1.64 4.42 -2.18
CA GLU A 54 -1.82 3.81 -0.87
C GLU A 54 -1.43 2.35 -0.93
N ILE A 55 -0.74 1.86 0.11
CA ILE A 55 -0.46 0.45 0.30
C ILE A 55 -0.81 -0.02 1.71
N TRP A 56 -1.14 -1.30 1.81
CA TRP A 56 -1.25 -2.01 3.08
C TRP A 56 -0.79 -3.45 2.93
N HIS A 57 -0.18 -4.00 3.96
CA HIS A 57 0.21 -5.41 3.99
C HIS A 57 0.34 -5.93 5.42
N CYS A 58 0.43 -7.25 5.53
CA CYS A 58 0.75 -7.88 6.81
C CYS A 58 2.21 -7.66 7.21
N ASP A 59 2.48 -7.78 8.50
CA ASP A 59 3.85 -7.84 8.99
C ASP A 59 4.57 -9.13 8.61
N ALA A 60 5.82 -9.29 9.08
CA ALA A 60 6.63 -10.48 8.81
C ALA A 60 6.01 -11.79 9.37
N LEU A 61 5.06 -11.71 10.30
CA LEU A 61 4.36 -12.85 10.89
C LEU A 61 2.97 -13.09 10.29
N GLY A 62 2.53 -12.24 9.36
CA GLY A 62 1.24 -12.37 8.69
C GLY A 62 0.09 -11.60 9.36
N GLU A 63 0.34 -10.77 10.36
CA GLU A 63 -0.70 -9.95 11.02
C GLU A 63 -0.92 -8.61 10.31
N TYR A 64 -2.19 -8.22 10.17
CA TYR A 64 -2.57 -6.91 9.65
C TYR A 64 -2.97 -6.01 10.82
N SER A 65 -2.48 -4.78 10.84
CA SER A 65 -2.95 -3.77 11.79
C SER A 65 -4.46 -3.55 11.63
N GLY A 66 -5.18 -3.41 12.73
CA GLY A 66 -6.64 -3.37 12.84
C GLY A 66 -7.29 -4.75 12.88
N PHE A 67 -6.51 -5.82 12.70
CA PHE A 67 -7.00 -7.19 12.60
C PHE A 67 -6.07 -8.21 13.28
N VAL A 68 -5.19 -7.74 14.18
CA VAL A 68 -4.21 -8.61 14.85
C VAL A 68 -4.91 -9.73 15.64
N GLY A 69 -4.36 -10.94 15.57
CA GLY A 69 -4.89 -12.15 16.21
C GLY A 69 -5.66 -13.05 15.25
N ASN A 70 -5.95 -12.60 14.04
CA ASN A 70 -6.66 -13.39 13.03
C ASN A 70 -5.76 -14.36 12.28
N ASN A 71 -4.43 -14.15 12.29
CA ASN A 71 -3.47 -14.97 11.55
C ASN A 71 -2.54 -15.79 12.45
N GLY A 72 -2.85 -15.90 13.74
CA GLY A 72 -2.21 -16.83 14.68
C GLY A 72 -1.12 -16.20 15.55
N HIS A 73 -0.84 -14.92 15.39
CA HIS A 73 0.06 -14.14 16.23
C HIS A 73 -0.68 -12.98 16.89
N SER A 74 -0.23 -12.59 18.08
CA SER A 74 -0.86 -11.52 18.85
C SER A 74 0.21 -10.51 19.24
N GLU A 75 -0.14 -9.24 19.10
CA GLU A 75 0.70 -8.09 19.41
C GLU A 75 -0.18 -6.86 19.66
N PRO A 76 0.37 -5.75 20.19
CA PRO A 76 -0.34 -4.49 20.27
C PRO A 76 -0.78 -4.02 18.88
N ASP A 77 -1.99 -3.49 18.80
CA ASP A 77 -2.59 -3.06 17.54
C ASP A 77 -3.32 -1.73 17.74
N ASP A 78 -2.91 -0.73 16.96
CA ASP A 78 -3.55 0.59 16.89
C ASP A 78 -4.17 0.85 15.51
N GLY A 79 -4.18 -0.15 14.62
CA GLY A 79 -4.75 -0.02 13.30
C GLY A 79 -3.87 0.63 12.24
N SER A 80 -2.61 0.96 12.55
CA SER A 80 -1.83 1.84 11.67
C SER A 80 -0.58 1.23 11.03
N PHE A 81 0.12 0.29 11.68
CA PHE A 81 1.40 -0.21 11.14
C PHE A 81 1.26 -0.79 9.73
N LEU A 82 2.27 -0.59 8.89
CA LEU A 82 2.36 -1.12 7.52
C LEU A 82 1.17 -0.72 6.63
N ARG A 83 0.57 0.44 6.94
CA ARG A 83 -0.44 1.12 6.14
C ARG A 83 -0.01 2.56 5.88
N GLY A 84 -0.26 3.03 4.67
CA GLY A 84 -0.11 4.43 4.33
C GLY A 84 0.10 4.67 2.85
N GLY A 85 0.25 5.93 2.49
CA GLY A 85 0.40 6.32 1.09
C GLY A 85 1.17 7.62 0.90
N VAL A 86 1.57 7.88 -0.34
CA VAL A 86 2.15 9.17 -0.73
C VAL A 86 1.56 9.64 -2.05
N LEU A 87 1.50 10.95 -2.22
CA LEU A 87 1.18 11.55 -3.51
C LEU A 87 2.35 11.36 -4.47
N THR A 88 2.06 10.97 -5.71
CA THR A 88 3.05 10.87 -6.77
C THR A 88 3.63 12.24 -7.11
N ASN A 89 4.94 12.28 -7.36
CA ASN A 89 5.61 13.51 -7.79
C ASN A 89 5.33 13.84 -9.28
N ALA A 90 5.96 14.89 -9.80
CA ALA A 90 5.81 15.31 -11.20
C ALA A 90 6.18 14.23 -12.24
N GLY A 91 7.02 13.25 -11.85
CA GLY A 91 7.36 12.09 -12.66
C GLY A 91 6.45 10.88 -12.43
N GLY A 92 5.33 11.05 -11.72
CA GLY A 92 4.39 9.97 -11.41
C GLY A 92 4.90 8.98 -10.35
N VAL A 93 5.99 9.30 -9.64
CA VAL A 93 6.64 8.35 -8.72
C VAL A 93 6.17 8.56 -7.28
N ALA A 94 5.73 7.48 -6.65
CA ALA A 94 5.47 7.34 -5.23
C ALA A 94 6.59 6.51 -4.58
N ASN A 95 7.27 7.06 -3.58
CA ASN A 95 8.33 6.38 -2.85
C ASN A 95 7.87 6.07 -1.43
N LEU A 96 7.91 4.80 -1.04
CA LEU A 96 7.55 4.34 0.31
C LEU A 96 8.66 3.49 0.91
N THR A 97 8.79 3.54 2.24
CA THR A 97 9.66 2.68 3.04
C THR A 97 8.78 1.80 3.92
N THR A 98 9.02 0.49 3.85
CA THR A 98 8.28 -0.53 4.59
C THR A 98 9.20 -1.72 4.91
N ILE A 99 8.64 -2.87 5.30
CA ILE A 99 9.33 -4.16 5.37
C ILE A 99 8.77 -5.13 4.32
N TYR A 100 9.57 -6.13 3.96
CA TYR A 100 9.09 -7.26 3.18
C TYR A 100 7.97 -8.01 3.95
N PRO A 101 6.79 -8.23 3.35
CA PRO A 101 5.66 -8.83 4.07
C PRO A 101 5.89 -10.31 4.34
N GLY A 102 5.25 -10.81 5.40
CA GLY A 102 5.08 -12.23 5.62
C GLY A 102 4.02 -12.84 4.69
N TRP A 103 3.69 -14.10 4.98
CA TRP A 103 2.53 -14.76 4.40
C TRP A 103 1.53 -15.08 5.51
N TYR A 104 0.29 -15.34 5.13
CA TYR A 104 -0.73 -15.86 6.04
C TYR A 104 -1.58 -16.90 5.32
N ARG A 105 -2.32 -17.69 6.09
CA ARG A 105 -2.92 -18.94 5.61
C ARG A 105 -3.74 -18.74 4.33
N GLY A 106 -3.35 -19.46 3.28
CA GLY A 106 -4.06 -19.48 2.00
C GLY A 106 -3.69 -18.36 1.03
N ARG A 107 -2.66 -17.55 1.33
CA ARG A 107 -2.21 -16.45 0.46
C ARG A 107 -0.69 -16.47 0.30
N CYS A 108 -0.23 -16.17 -0.91
CA CYS A 108 1.19 -15.89 -1.16
C CYS A 108 1.59 -14.53 -0.56
N ILE A 109 2.88 -14.24 -0.52
CA ILE A 109 3.41 -12.95 -0.09
C ILE A 109 2.95 -11.86 -1.06
N HIS A 110 2.35 -10.80 -0.53
CA HIS A 110 1.84 -9.70 -1.35
C HIS A 110 1.75 -8.38 -0.57
N ILE A 111 1.74 -7.28 -1.32
CA ILE A 111 1.38 -5.93 -0.83
C ILE A 111 0.13 -5.48 -1.57
N HIS A 112 -0.89 -5.04 -0.84
CA HIS A 112 -2.04 -4.43 -1.47
C HIS A 112 -1.77 -2.98 -1.84
N LEU A 113 -2.47 -2.51 -2.86
CA LEU A 113 -2.25 -1.22 -3.50
C LEU A 113 -3.61 -0.62 -3.88
N LYS A 114 -3.77 0.67 -3.64
CA LYS A 114 -4.80 1.51 -4.26
C LYS A 114 -4.21 2.78 -4.82
N VAL A 115 -4.82 3.26 -5.91
CA VAL A 115 -4.49 4.56 -6.51
C VAL A 115 -5.73 5.44 -6.50
N HIS A 116 -5.61 6.61 -5.88
CA HIS A 116 -6.68 7.61 -5.82
C HIS A 116 -6.27 8.91 -6.52
N THR A 117 -7.25 9.64 -7.03
CA THR A 117 -7.06 11.01 -7.54
C THR A 117 -8.00 11.99 -6.87
N GLY A 118 -7.58 13.24 -6.73
CA GLY A 118 -8.43 14.30 -6.15
C GLY A 118 -8.73 14.11 -4.66
N VAL A 119 -7.85 13.41 -3.92
CA VAL A 119 -7.97 13.29 -2.46
C VAL A 119 -7.76 14.64 -1.79
N THR A 120 -8.38 14.83 -0.63
CA THR A 120 -8.14 15.99 0.26
C THR A 120 -7.34 15.52 1.45
N LEU A 121 -6.15 16.09 1.65
CA LEU A 121 -5.33 15.81 2.83
C LEU A 121 -5.97 16.46 4.06
N THR A 122 -6.08 15.69 5.13
CA THR A 122 -6.66 16.14 6.40
C THR A 122 -5.56 16.61 7.36
N SER A 123 -5.92 17.42 8.35
CA SER A 123 -4.96 18.03 9.29
C SER A 123 -4.29 17.04 10.23
N ASP A 124 -4.88 15.85 10.40
CA ASP A 124 -4.34 14.73 11.17
C ASP A 124 -3.34 13.87 10.37
N GLY A 125 -3.08 14.22 9.11
CA GLY A 125 -2.13 13.52 8.25
C GLY A 125 -2.74 12.37 7.44
N SER A 126 -4.05 12.17 7.48
CA SER A 126 -4.78 11.22 6.62
C SER A 126 -5.28 11.89 5.33
N PHE A 127 -6.21 11.24 4.63
CA PHE A 127 -6.91 11.79 3.48
C PHE A 127 -8.40 11.44 3.49
N THR A 128 -9.19 12.21 2.73
CA THR A 128 -10.62 11.97 2.51
C THR A 128 -11.01 12.27 1.06
N GLY A 129 -12.15 11.72 0.65
CA GLY A 129 -12.70 11.93 -0.69
C GLY A 129 -11.82 11.35 -1.80
N GLY A 130 -11.85 12.00 -2.96
CA GLY A 130 -11.17 11.53 -4.16
C GLY A 130 -11.92 10.41 -4.88
N ARG A 131 -11.33 9.94 -5.98
CA ARG A 131 -11.81 8.84 -6.80
C ARG A 131 -10.76 7.73 -6.83
N GLU A 132 -11.16 6.52 -6.48
CA GLU A 132 -10.36 5.32 -6.71
C GLU A 132 -10.26 5.05 -8.21
N LEU A 133 -9.04 4.90 -8.71
CA LEU A 133 -8.74 4.58 -10.10
C LEU A 133 -8.31 3.13 -10.29
N HIS A 134 -7.70 2.52 -9.28
CA HIS A 134 -7.13 1.18 -9.38
C HIS A 134 -7.01 0.54 -7.99
N THR A 135 -7.37 -0.74 -7.90
CA THR A 135 -7.07 -1.61 -6.76
C THR A 135 -6.30 -2.83 -7.25
N GLY A 136 -5.18 -3.15 -6.58
CA GLY A 136 -4.27 -4.20 -7.01
C GLY A 136 -3.49 -4.85 -5.88
N GLN A 137 -2.66 -5.83 -6.27
CA GLN A 137 -1.72 -6.51 -5.38
C GLN A 137 -0.36 -6.63 -6.10
N LEU A 138 0.71 -6.31 -5.37
CA LEU A 138 2.09 -6.55 -5.78
C LEU A 138 2.50 -7.93 -5.28
N PHE A 139 3.09 -8.74 -6.16
CA PHE A 139 3.65 -10.05 -5.84
C PHE A 139 5.16 -10.03 -6.04
N PHE A 140 5.83 -10.96 -5.39
CA PHE A 140 7.29 -11.07 -5.40
C PHE A 140 7.72 -12.32 -6.15
N ASP A 141 8.85 -12.23 -6.84
CA ASP A 141 9.48 -13.38 -7.48
C ASP A 141 10.02 -14.33 -6.41
N GLU A 142 9.85 -15.63 -6.62
CA GLU A 142 10.28 -16.69 -5.68
C GLU A 142 11.80 -16.69 -5.44
N THR A 143 12.57 -16.08 -6.35
CA THR A 143 14.04 -16.04 -6.26
C THR A 143 14.60 -14.91 -5.40
N ILE A 144 13.73 -14.04 -4.87
CA ILE A 144 14.10 -12.91 -3.99
C ILE A 144 14.12 -13.34 -2.52
#